data_AF-A0A1G0E709-F1
#
_entry.id   AF-A0A1G0E709-F1
#
_cell.length_a   1.000
_cell.length_b   1.000
_cell.length_c   1.000
_cell.angle_alpha   90.00
_cell.angle_beta   90.00
_cell.angle_gamma   90.00
#
_symmetry.space_group_name_H-M   'P 1'
#
loop_
_entity.id
_entity.type
_entity.pdbx_description
1 polymer ?
#
loop_
_entity_poly.entity_id
_entity_poly.type
_entity_poly.pdbx_seq_one_letter_code
_entity_poly.pdbx_strand_id
1 'polypeptide(L)'
;MTKSKGFTLIELLIFVIILAIIISILRTAISFALKYAPVTHNQTVATAAADGCMGYLLGQRNLNGYNFNSQTCPGATDYTTVPSFCTNITPSNFTTTIKISCATVSGFTGTQAFKKIEVTTASGSTKTVLTQLIADY
;
A
#
# COMPACT_ATOMS: atom_id res chain seq x y z
N MET A 1 -63.07 -1.44 16.64
CA MET A 1 -61.99 -1.93 17.52
C MET A 1 -61.35 -3.15 16.88
N THR A 2 -60.16 -2.99 16.32
CA THR A 2 -59.37 -4.09 15.74
C THR A 2 -58.78 -4.93 16.88
N LYS A 3 -59.15 -6.22 16.96
CA LYS A 3 -58.55 -7.16 17.91
C LYS A 3 -57.08 -7.37 17.58
N SER A 4 -56.18 -6.94 18.46
CA SER A 4 -54.77 -7.32 18.43
C SER A 4 -54.68 -8.84 18.61
N LYS A 5 -54.31 -9.57 17.56
CA LYS A 5 -53.99 -11.00 17.69
C LYS A 5 -52.64 -11.12 18.38
N GLY A 6 -52.61 -11.73 19.56
CA GLY A 6 -51.37 -12.03 20.28
C GLY A 6 -50.51 -13.04 19.53
N PHE A 7 -49.21 -13.03 19.81
CA PHE A 7 -48.24 -13.95 19.24
C PHE A 7 -48.46 -15.37 19.80
N THR A 8 -48.46 -16.38 18.95
CA THR A 8 -48.54 -17.76 19.42
C THR A 8 -47.17 -18.22 19.96
N LEU A 9 -47.17 -19.17 20.89
CA LEU A 9 -45.92 -19.72 21.45
C LEU A 9 -45.04 -20.34 20.36
N ILE A 10 -45.66 -20.95 19.35
CA ILE A 10 -44.94 -21.53 18.21
C ILE A 10 -44.31 -20.44 17.31
N GLU A 11 -45.00 -19.33 17.06
CA GLU A 11 -44.41 -18.20 16.32
C GLU A 11 -43.21 -17.62 17.06
N LEU A 12 -43.28 -17.51 18.39
CA LEU A 12 -42.16 -17.00 19.19
C LEU A 12 -40.94 -17.92 19.08
N LEU A 13 -41.14 -19.24 19.12
CA LEU A 13 -40.06 -20.22 18.99
C LEU A 13 -39.41 -20.16 17.60
N ILE A 14 -40.23 -20.09 16.54
CA ILE A 14 -39.74 -19.94 15.17
C ILE A 14 -38.96 -18.63 15.01
N PHE A 15 -39.47 -17.54 15.58
CA PHE A 15 -38.81 -16.23 15.54
C PHE A 15 -37.43 -16.28 16.18
N VAL A 16 -37.30 -16.88 17.36
CA VAL A 16 -36.00 -17.03 18.05
C VAL A 16 -35.01 -17.86 17.23
N ILE A 17 -35.46 -18.95 16.61
CA ILE A 17 -34.59 -19.78 15.76
C ILE A 17 -34.07 -18.98 14.57
N ILE A 18 -34.95 -18.26 13.88
CA ILE A 18 -34.57 -17.40 12.74
C ILE A 18 -33.57 -16.34 13.20
N LEU A 19 -33.80 -15.71 14.35
CA LEU A 19 -32.92 -14.69 14.91
C LEU A 19 -31.53 -15.25 15.23
N ALA A 20 -31.44 -16.47 15.78
CA ALA A 20 -30.17 -17.14 16.07
C ALA A 20 -29.36 -17.43 14.79
N ILE A 21 -30.03 -17.84 13.71
CA ILE A 21 -29.41 -18.06 12.41
C ILE A 21 -28.86 -16.74 11.86
N ILE A 22 -29.67 -15.67 11.89
CA ILE A 22 -29.25 -14.34 11.42
C ILE A 22 -28.03 -13.82 12.19
N ILE A 23 -28.05 -13.92 13.53
CA ILE A 23 -26.92 -13.48 14.37
C ILE A 23 -25.66 -14.27 14.03
N SER A 24 -25.77 -15.58 13.77
CA SER A 24 -24.61 -16.43 13.44
C SER A 24 -23.96 -16.02 12.12
N ILE A 25 -24.77 -15.71 11.10
CA ILE A 25 -24.28 -15.21 9.81
C ILE A 25 -23.62 -13.84 9.99
N LEU A 26 -24.29 -12.93 10.71
CA LEU A 26 -23.79 -11.58 10.96
C LEU A 26 -22.45 -11.59 11.71
N ARG A 27 -22.30 -12.44 12.72
CA ARG A 27 -21.04 -12.61 13.46
C ARG A 27 -19.89 -13.02 12.54
N THR A 28 -20.15 -13.92 11.58
CA THR A 28 -19.13 -14.39 10.63
C THR A 28 -18.69 -13.27 9.70
N ALA A 29 -19.66 -12.52 9.15
CA ALA A 29 -19.38 -11.37 8.29
C ALA A 29 -18.57 -10.27 9.02
N ILE A 30 -18.95 -9.94 10.26
CA ILE A 30 -18.26 -8.94 11.08
C ILE A 30 -16.84 -9.40 11.40
N SER A 31 -16.66 -10.67 11.79
CA SER A 31 -15.33 -11.22 12.11
C SER A 31 -14.41 -11.20 10.90
N PHE A 32 -14.95 -11.50 9.72
CA PHE A 32 -14.21 -11.37 8.47
C PHE A 32 -13.80 -9.92 8.22
N ALA A 33 -14.76 -8.98 8.24
CA ALA A 33 -14.47 -7.57 8.00
C ALA A 33 -13.40 -7.00 8.96
N LEU A 34 -13.49 -7.31 10.25
CA LEU A 34 -12.52 -6.88 11.27
C LEU A 34 -11.12 -7.45 11.03
N LYS A 35 -11.01 -8.69 10.51
CA LYS A 35 -9.72 -9.32 10.23
C LYS A 35 -8.98 -8.64 9.08
N TYR A 36 -9.69 -8.10 8.09
CA TYR A 36 -9.09 -7.50 6.89
C TYR A 36 -9.01 -5.97 6.93
N ALA A 37 -9.80 -5.30 7.77
CA ALA A 37 -9.74 -3.84 7.97
C ALA A 37 -8.33 -3.27 8.27
N PRO A 38 -7.49 -3.87 9.12
CA PRO A 38 -6.14 -3.32 9.37
C PRO A 38 -5.21 -3.51 8.17
N VAL A 39 -5.44 -4.53 7.34
CA VAL A 39 -4.59 -4.81 6.17
C VAL A 39 -4.76 -3.74 5.12
N THR A 40 -6.01 -3.37 4.81
CA THR A 40 -6.30 -2.32 3.83
C THR A 40 -5.79 -0.96 4.31
N HIS A 41 -5.99 -0.62 5.59
CA HIS A 41 -5.44 0.60 6.17
C HIS A 41 -3.91 0.65 6.06
N ASN A 42 -3.22 -0.41 6.46
CA ASN A 42 -1.76 -0.47 6.39
C ASN A 42 -1.25 -0.41 4.96
N GLN A 43 -1.97 -0.99 3.99
CA GLN A 43 -1.64 -0.88 2.57
C GLN A 43 -1.80 0.57 2.08
N THR A 44 -2.91 1.24 2.41
CA THR A 44 -3.12 2.65 2.05
C THR A 44 -2.03 3.55 2.62
N VAL A 45 -1.65 3.35 3.88
CA VAL A 45 -0.57 4.12 4.53
C VAL A 45 0.78 3.83 3.86
N ALA A 46 1.11 2.56 3.61
CA ALA A 46 2.35 2.19 2.92
C ALA A 46 2.43 2.79 1.51
N THR A 47 1.31 2.81 0.78
CA THR A 47 1.20 3.41 -0.55
C THR A 47 1.38 4.92 -0.48
N ALA A 48 0.69 5.62 0.41
CA ALA A 48 0.82 7.08 0.55
C ALA A 48 2.26 7.49 0.91
N ALA A 49 2.94 6.75 1.79
CA ALA A 49 4.34 6.99 2.13
C ALA A 49 5.27 6.71 0.94
N ALA A 50 5.06 5.61 0.20
CA ALA A 50 5.84 5.29 -0.99
C ALA A 50 5.66 6.35 -2.09
N ASP A 51 4.42 6.79 -2.33
CA ASP A 51 4.07 7.84 -3.30
C ASP A 51 4.71 9.18 -2.91
N GLY A 52 4.62 9.58 -1.64
CA GLY A 52 5.26 10.80 -1.14
C GLY A 52 6.79 10.78 -1.32
N CYS A 53 7.42 9.65 -0.99
CA CYS A 53 8.86 9.49 -1.17
C CYS A 53 9.25 9.52 -2.65
N MET A 54 8.49 8.85 -3.51
CA MET A 54 8.71 8.88 -4.96
C MET A 54 8.55 10.30 -5.52
N GLY A 55 7.50 11.02 -5.12
CA GLY A 55 7.28 12.42 -5.52
C GLY A 55 8.45 13.32 -5.13
N TYR A 56 9.02 13.13 -3.93
CA TYR A 56 10.23 13.83 -3.52
C TYR A 56 11.44 13.48 -4.40
N LEU A 57 11.68 12.18 -4.67
CA LEU A 57 12.79 11.75 -5.52
C LEU A 57 12.68 12.35 -6.94
N LEU A 58 11.48 12.32 -7.52
CA LEU A 58 11.20 12.95 -8.81
C LEU A 58 11.39 14.47 -8.76
N GLY A 59 10.95 15.13 -7.69
CA GLY A 59 11.15 16.57 -7.50
C GLY A 59 12.63 16.94 -7.43
N GLN A 60 13.43 16.14 -6.73
CA GLN A 60 14.87 16.32 -6.62
C GLN A 60 15.60 16.07 -7.95
N ARG A 61 15.05 15.24 -8.84
CA ARG A 61 15.50 15.19 -10.24
C ARG A 61 15.38 16.54 -10.90
N ASN A 62 14.19 17.13 -10.84
CA ASN A 62 13.89 18.34 -11.60
C ASN A 62 14.70 19.53 -11.08
N LEU A 63 15.03 19.54 -9.79
CA LEU A 63 15.79 20.62 -9.16
C LEU A 63 17.31 20.42 -9.28
N ASN A 64 17.81 19.21 -9.09
CA ASN A 64 19.25 18.94 -8.91
C ASN A 64 19.80 17.82 -9.82
N GLY A 65 19.06 17.41 -10.85
CA GLY A 65 19.53 16.44 -11.86
C GLY A 65 19.87 15.05 -11.31
N TYR A 66 19.28 14.64 -10.17
CA TYR A 66 19.65 13.42 -9.43
C TYR A 66 21.11 13.36 -8.96
N ASN A 67 21.55 14.36 -8.19
CA ASN A 67 22.86 14.30 -7.52
C ASN A 67 22.91 13.36 -6.29
N PHE A 68 22.15 12.25 -6.31
CA PHE A 68 22.05 11.32 -5.18
C PHE A 68 23.16 10.28 -5.14
N ASN A 69 23.86 10.08 -6.26
CA ASN A 69 25.22 9.58 -6.34
C ASN A 69 25.58 9.62 -7.83
N SER A 70 26.75 10.15 -8.14
CA SER A 70 27.32 10.36 -9.48
C SER A 70 27.61 9.08 -10.28
N GLN A 71 26.87 7.99 -10.05
CA GLN A 71 27.03 6.75 -10.78
C GLN A 71 26.12 6.74 -12.01
N THR A 72 26.70 7.20 -13.12
CA THR A 72 26.38 6.77 -14.48
C THR A 72 26.60 5.26 -14.54
N CYS A 73 25.54 4.50 -14.27
CA CYS A 73 25.55 3.07 -13.96
C CYS A 73 26.60 2.23 -14.71
N PRO A 74 27.36 1.43 -13.95
CA PRO A 74 27.14 -0.01 -14.01
C PRO A 74 27.16 -0.66 -12.61
N GLY A 75 26.03 -1.27 -12.22
CA GLY A 75 25.85 -1.94 -10.92
C GLY A 75 24.98 -1.12 -9.96
N ALA A 76 23.65 -1.25 -10.10
CA ALA A 76 22.63 -0.58 -9.30
C ALA A 76 22.98 -0.50 -7.80
N THR A 77 23.04 0.72 -7.25
CA THR A 77 23.22 0.93 -5.81
C THR A 77 21.85 0.97 -5.12
N ASP A 78 21.64 0.03 -4.20
CA ASP A 78 20.59 0.19 -3.19
C ASP A 78 20.99 1.41 -2.34
N TYR A 79 20.06 2.34 -2.13
CA TYR A 79 20.34 3.48 -1.27
C TYR A 79 20.38 3.00 0.17
N THR A 80 21.60 2.87 0.71
CA THR A 80 21.81 2.53 2.12
C THR A 80 21.38 3.66 3.04
N THR A 81 21.36 4.90 2.55
CA THR A 81 20.87 6.07 3.28
C THR A 81 19.58 6.58 2.63
N VAL A 82 18.45 6.26 3.24
CA VAL A 82 17.13 6.76 2.83
C VAL A 82 17.03 8.24 3.21
N PRO A 83 16.61 9.15 2.30
CA PRO A 83 16.46 10.57 2.62
C PRO A 83 15.56 10.78 3.84
N SER A 84 15.91 11.75 4.69
CA SER A 84 15.16 12.06 5.92
C SER A 84 13.69 12.41 5.66
N PHE A 85 13.38 12.99 4.50
CA PHE A 85 11.99 13.20 4.08
C PHE A 85 11.22 11.88 3.99
N CYS A 86 11.79 10.86 3.34
CA CYS A 86 11.17 9.56 3.20
C CYS A 86 11.04 8.82 4.54
N THR A 87 11.93 9.07 5.51
CA THR A 87 11.77 8.51 6.86
C THR A 87 10.74 9.27 7.70
N ASN A 88 10.54 10.57 7.44
CA ASN A 88 9.61 11.42 8.22
C ASN A 88 8.14 11.23 7.78
N ILE A 89 7.89 10.94 6.50
CA ILE A 89 6.53 10.65 6.01
C ILE A 89 6.09 9.22 6.31
N THR A 90 7.06 8.32 6.56
CA THR A 90 6.81 6.92 6.87
C THR A 90 6.53 6.79 8.36
N PRO A 91 5.35 6.29 8.77
CA PRO A 91 5.06 6.13 10.19
C PRO A 91 6.02 5.14 10.85
N SER A 92 6.22 5.28 12.17
CA SER A 92 7.28 4.57 12.93
C SER A 92 7.22 3.04 12.88
N ASN A 93 6.08 2.46 12.49
CA ASN A 93 5.92 1.01 12.33
C ASN A 93 6.20 0.52 10.90
N PHE A 94 6.56 1.40 9.98
CA PHE A 94 6.89 1.07 8.59
C PHE A 94 8.38 1.33 8.30
N THR A 95 8.93 0.53 7.40
CA THR A 95 10.28 0.69 6.86
C THR A 95 10.18 1.05 5.39
N THR A 96 10.84 2.12 4.98
CA THR A 96 10.99 2.49 3.57
C THR A 96 12.39 2.16 3.07
N THR A 97 12.48 1.58 1.88
CA THR A 97 13.73 1.26 1.19
C THR A 97 13.65 1.78 -0.23
N ILE A 98 14.74 2.34 -0.74
CA ILE A 98 14.81 2.91 -2.08
C ILE A 98 15.90 2.17 -2.85
N LYS A 99 15.55 1.70 -4.04
CA LYS A 99 16.46 1.05 -4.97
C LYS A 99 16.42 1.80 -6.29
N ILE A 100 17.57 2.22 -6.79
CA ILE A 100 17.68 2.80 -8.13
C ILE A 100 18.56 1.88 -8.96
N SER A 101 17.99 1.35 -10.03
CA SER A 101 18.68 0.44 -10.95
C SER A 101 18.59 0.95 -12.37
N CYS A 102 19.65 0.78 -13.16
CA CYS A 102 19.55 1.03 -14.59
C CYS A 102 18.68 -0.02 -15.28
N ALA A 103 17.93 0.43 -16.27
CA ALA A 103 17.01 -0.37 -17.05
C ALA A 103 17.18 -0.06 -18.53
N THR A 104 16.96 -1.06 -19.37
CA THR A 104 16.92 -0.94 -20.83
C THR A 104 15.47 -1.11 -21.28
N VAL A 105 14.99 -0.22 -22.15
CA VAL A 105 13.65 -0.30 -22.72
C VAL A 105 13.75 -0.85 -24.13
N SER A 106 13.06 -1.95 -24.43
CA SER A 106 13.03 -2.52 -25.77
C SER A 106 12.42 -1.52 -26.76
N GLY A 107 13.09 -1.28 -27.88
CA GLY A 107 12.65 -0.33 -28.91
C GLY A 107 13.37 1.02 -28.88
N PHE A 108 14.17 1.30 -27.85
CA PHE A 108 15.09 2.43 -27.83
C PHE A 108 16.51 1.94 -28.16
N THR A 109 16.94 2.14 -29.40
CA THR A 109 18.30 1.82 -29.86
C THR A 109 19.20 3.05 -29.67
N GLY A 110 19.83 3.14 -28.51
CA GLY A 110 20.81 4.18 -28.18
C GLY A 110 21.27 4.06 -26.73
N THR A 111 22.39 4.71 -26.39
CA THR A 111 22.98 4.78 -25.04
C THR A 111 22.14 5.59 -24.04
N GLN A 112 20.81 5.66 -24.23
CA GLN A 112 19.92 6.32 -23.29
C GLN A 112 19.77 5.42 -22.07
N ALA A 113 20.44 5.79 -20.99
CA ALA A 113 20.29 5.09 -19.73
C ALA A 113 18.87 5.40 -19.19
N PHE A 114 18.01 4.40 -19.03
CA PHE A 114 16.82 4.59 -18.21
C PHE A 114 17.19 4.21 -16.78
N LYS A 115 16.66 4.94 -15.80
CA LYS A 115 16.74 4.63 -14.39
C LYS A 115 15.38 4.17 -13.90
N LYS A 116 15.33 2.98 -13.31
CA LYS A 116 14.19 2.45 -12.57
C LYS A 116 14.39 2.81 -11.10
N ILE A 117 13.47 3.59 -10.55
CA ILE A 117 13.37 3.88 -9.12
C ILE A 117 12.31 2.96 -8.54
N GLU A 118 12.66 2.26 -7.48
CA GLU A 118 11.78 1.39 -6.73
C GLU A 118 11.75 1.85 -5.27
N VAL A 119 10.59 2.29 -4.81
CA VAL A 119 10.34 2.66 -3.41
C VAL A 119 9.50 1.55 -2.80
N THR A 120 10.06 0.88 -1.81
CA THR A 120 9.38 -0.16 -1.04
C THR A 120 9.05 0.38 0.33
N THR A 121 7.78 0.32 0.74
CA THR A 121 7.37 0.60 2.12
C THR A 121 6.70 -0.65 2.70
N ALA A 122 7.15 -1.10 3.87
CA ALA A 122 6.70 -2.36 4.48
C ALA A 122 6.45 -2.24 5.98
N SER A 123 5.43 -2.93 6.49
CA SER A 123 5.14 -3.12 7.91
C SER A 123 4.57 -4.53 8.12
N GLY A 124 5.34 -5.40 8.79
CA GLY A 124 4.95 -6.79 9.02
C GLY A 124 4.68 -7.53 7.70
N SER A 125 3.45 -8.03 7.52
CA SER A 125 3.03 -8.72 6.29
C SER A 125 2.57 -7.80 5.16
N THR A 126 2.47 -6.48 5.39
CA THR A 126 2.10 -5.51 4.36
C THR A 126 3.34 -4.98 3.68
N LYS A 127 3.37 -5.04 2.34
CA LYS A 127 4.45 -4.50 1.51
C LYS A 127 3.84 -3.81 0.30
N THR A 128 4.21 -2.54 0.09
CA THR A 128 3.91 -1.81 -1.14
C THR A 128 5.23 -1.52 -1.85
N VAL A 129 5.25 -1.77 -3.17
CA VAL A 129 6.39 -1.47 -4.03
C VAL A 129 5.90 -0.56 -5.15
N LEU A 130 6.36 0.68 -5.14
CA LEU A 130 6.13 1.62 -6.23
C LEU A 130 7.36 1.64 -7.13
N THR A 131 7.16 1.38 -8.42
CA THR A 131 8.22 1.40 -9.42
C THR A 131 7.95 2.48 -10.45
N GLN A 132 8.95 3.29 -10.77
CA GLN A 132 8.89 4.24 -11.85
C GLN A 132 10.14 4.16 -12.72
N LEU A 133 9.91 4.20 -14.04
CA LEU A 133 10.97 4.26 -15.02
C LEU A 133 11.13 5.69 -15.54
N ILE A 134 12.37 6.14 -15.62
CA ILE A 134 12.72 7.52 -15.92
C ILE A 134 13.86 7.52 -16.93
N ALA A 135 13.76 8.35 -17.97
CA ALA A 135 14.86 8.57 -18.90
C ALA A 135 15.95 9.44 -18.24
N ASP A 136 17.22 9.03 -18.36
CA ASP A 136 18.42 9.79 -17.98
C ASP A 136 18.91 10.50 -19.26
N TYR A 137 18.54 11.77 -19.42
CA TYR A 137 18.94 12.63 -20.55
C TYR A 137 19.66 13.87 -20.06
#